data_AF-A0A7V2S8L4-F1
#
_entry.id   AF-A0A7V2S8L4-F1
#
_cell.length_a   1.000
_cell.length_b   1.000
_cell.length_c   1.000
_cell.angle_alpha   90.00
_cell.angle_beta   90.00
_cell.angle_gamma   90.00
#
_symmetry.space_group_name_H-M   'P 1'
#
loop_
_entity.id
_entity.type
_entity.pdbx_description
1 polymer ?
#
loop_
_entity_poly.entity_id
_entity_poly.type
_entity_poly.pdbx_seq_one_letter_code
_entity_poly.pdbx_strand_id
1 'polypeptide(L)'
;VLEIQRTLDYYQSQLNQPPIGEIIIPDWSEPLQPLLDYLEKNLGHPVTRMENICADKSKYGMAALRLLTLATAAVYQTGKSNQSGGQKVNLYQGQLLPTPEVLPINTLAYAAIGGIVLSFILWFMQWNGLNKVKTLAQTQQNQQQKMLSQLSKLQALIPTADVEARATASIQKLQNQLQQRQQTSELIKQLNETQGKGFSAIFKDLSQVKNKDLWLTRIFIKNHNINLEGKTLESSSVANMVIQLQKFPNTGDVKFKEVNIERKKVQDKVATFYLYSDAEAVSNGI
;
A
#
# COMPACT_ATOMS: atom_id res chain seq x y z
N VAL A 1 -13.53 55.01 -108.27
CA VAL A 1 -12.32 54.21 -108.62
C VAL A 1 -11.37 54.05 -107.45
N LEU A 2 -11.22 55.04 -106.56
CA LEU A 2 -10.32 54.97 -105.40
C LEU A 2 -10.71 53.92 -104.33
N GLU A 3 -12.00 53.67 -104.11
CA GLU A 3 -12.46 52.69 -103.11
C GLU A 3 -12.14 51.25 -103.49
N ILE A 4 -12.17 50.93 -104.79
CA ILE A 4 -11.85 49.58 -105.29
C ILE A 4 -10.38 49.26 -105.04
N GLN A 5 -9.48 50.23 -105.22
CA GLN A 5 -8.05 50.08 -104.99
C GLN A 5 -7.74 49.86 -103.50
N ARG A 6 -8.46 50.56 -102.62
CA ARG A 6 -8.31 50.43 -101.17
C ARG A 6 -8.85 49.09 -100.64
N THR A 7 -9.94 48.59 -101.21
CA THR A 7 -10.42 47.23 -100.91
C THR A 7 -9.44 46.18 -101.45
N LEU A 8 -8.86 46.40 -102.63
CA LEU A 8 -7.88 45.48 -103.22
C LEU A 8 -6.61 45.38 -102.36
N ASP A 9 -6.10 46.52 -101.87
CA ASP A 9 -4.96 46.58 -100.94
C ASP A 9 -5.28 45.93 -99.59
N TYR A 10 -6.51 46.10 -99.08
CA TYR A 10 -6.96 45.42 -97.86
C TYR A 10 -7.00 43.90 -98.05
N TYR A 11 -7.56 43.42 -99.17
CA TYR A 11 -7.56 41.99 -99.49
C TYR A 11 -6.14 41.47 -99.73
N GLN A 12 -5.25 42.22 -100.38
CA GLN A 12 -3.85 41.85 -100.54
C GLN A 12 -3.12 41.79 -99.19
N SER A 13 -3.37 42.72 -98.27
CA SER A 13 -2.80 42.69 -96.92
C SER A 13 -3.31 41.51 -96.10
N GLN A 14 -4.58 41.13 -96.28
CA GLN A 14 -5.19 39.98 -95.59
C GLN A 14 -4.71 38.64 -96.19
N LEU A 15 -4.51 38.58 -97.51
CA LEU A 15 -3.92 37.44 -98.21
C LEU A 15 -2.43 37.27 -97.94
N ASN A 16 -1.72 38.36 -97.60
CA ASN A 16 -0.30 38.34 -97.22
C ASN A 16 -0.06 38.03 -95.74
N GLN A 17 -1.10 37.78 -94.95
CA GLN A 17 -0.90 37.23 -93.61
C GLN A 17 -0.45 35.78 -93.76
N PRO A 18 0.71 35.39 -93.18
CA PRO A 18 1.15 34.02 -93.25
C PRO A 18 0.08 33.10 -92.65
N PRO A 19 -0.27 31.99 -93.32
CA PRO A 19 -1.35 31.13 -92.85
C PRO A 19 -1.04 30.62 -91.44
N ILE A 20 -2.04 30.68 -90.55
CA ILE A 20 -1.92 30.13 -89.20
C ILE A 20 -1.81 28.60 -89.35
N GLY A 21 -0.62 28.05 -89.11
CA GLY A 21 -0.35 26.63 -89.31
C GLY A 21 -0.88 25.77 -88.16
N GLU A 22 -0.75 26.24 -86.92
CA GLU A 22 -1.07 25.46 -85.72
C GLU A 22 -1.24 26.39 -84.50
N ILE A 23 -2.21 26.11 -83.64
CA ILE A 23 -2.40 26.80 -82.36
C ILE A 23 -2.07 25.82 -81.23
N ILE A 24 -1.18 26.20 -80.31
CA ILE A 24 -0.77 25.36 -79.19
C ILE A 24 -1.27 25.97 -77.88
N ILE A 25 -1.99 25.18 -77.06
CA ILE A 25 -2.59 25.65 -75.80
C ILE A 25 -2.00 24.90 -74.59
N PRO A 26 -1.61 25.62 -73.51
CA PRO A 26 -1.14 25.00 -72.28
C PRO A 26 -2.27 24.35 -71.49
N ASP A 27 -1.95 23.22 -70.85
CA ASP A 27 -2.90 22.38 -70.13
C ASP A 27 -3.23 22.87 -68.70
N TRP A 28 -3.51 24.16 -68.52
CA TRP A 28 -3.75 24.70 -67.17
C TRP A 28 -5.21 24.69 -66.71
N SER A 29 -6.15 24.46 -67.63
CA SER A 29 -7.59 24.45 -67.34
C SER A 29 -8.20 23.13 -67.76
N GLU A 30 -8.77 22.42 -66.80
CA GLU A 30 -9.61 21.25 -67.05
C GLU A 30 -11.08 21.67 -66.98
N PRO A 31 -11.96 21.16 -67.86
CA PRO A 31 -11.70 20.20 -68.93
C PRO A 31 -11.16 20.88 -70.21
N LEU A 32 -10.01 20.42 -70.71
CA LEU A 32 -9.35 20.99 -71.89
C LEU A 32 -10.00 20.50 -73.20
N GLN A 33 -10.51 19.27 -73.24
CA GLN A 33 -11.04 18.64 -74.45
C GLN A 33 -12.21 19.41 -75.09
N PRO A 34 -13.25 19.84 -74.34
CA PRO A 34 -14.37 20.60 -74.91
C PRO A 34 -13.94 21.95 -75.47
N LEU A 35 -12.91 22.56 -74.86
CA LEU A 35 -12.34 23.82 -75.33
C LEU A 35 -11.56 23.62 -76.63
N LEU A 36 -10.76 22.55 -76.71
CA LEU A 36 -10.03 22.19 -77.94
C LEU A 36 -11.01 21.95 -79.08
N ASP A 37 -12.05 21.14 -78.86
CA ASP A 37 -13.08 20.85 -79.87
C ASP A 37 -13.82 22.12 -80.33
N TYR A 38 -14.16 23.02 -79.39
CA TYR A 38 -14.79 24.29 -79.72
C TYR A 38 -13.88 25.22 -80.52
N LEU A 39 -12.60 25.28 -80.14
CA LEU A 39 -11.63 26.14 -80.79
C LEU A 39 -11.28 25.62 -82.19
N GLU A 40 -11.05 24.31 -82.34
CA GLU A 40 -10.80 23.68 -83.64
C GLU A 40 -11.99 23.91 -84.60
N LYS A 41 -13.21 23.72 -84.10
CA LYS A 41 -14.44 23.94 -84.90
C LYS A 41 -14.60 25.38 -85.37
N ASN A 42 -14.29 26.37 -84.54
CA ASN A 42 -14.54 27.78 -84.86
C ASN A 42 -13.34 28.50 -85.49
N LEU A 43 -12.12 28.05 -85.23
CA LEU A 43 -10.91 28.65 -85.79
C LEU A 43 -10.51 28.02 -87.12
N GLY A 44 -11.02 26.81 -87.44
CA GLY A 44 -10.71 26.13 -88.70
C GLY A 44 -9.24 25.70 -88.83
N HIS A 45 -8.50 25.69 -87.72
CA HIS A 45 -7.10 25.34 -87.63
C HIS A 45 -6.89 24.28 -86.54
N PRO A 46 -5.92 23.36 -86.71
CA PRO A 46 -5.63 22.35 -85.70
C PRO A 46 -5.14 23.01 -84.41
N VAL A 47 -5.77 22.65 -83.29
CA VAL A 47 -5.41 23.13 -81.94
C VAL A 47 -4.80 21.98 -81.16
N THR A 48 -3.50 22.04 -80.91
CA THR A 48 -2.75 20.97 -80.24
C THR A 48 -2.51 21.32 -78.76
N ARG A 49 -2.56 20.31 -77.90
CA ARG A 49 -2.17 20.45 -76.48
C ARG A 49 -0.65 20.56 -76.35
N MET A 50 -0.18 21.48 -75.51
CA MET A 50 1.23 21.49 -75.11
C MET A 50 1.52 20.35 -74.13
N GLU A 51 2.14 19.29 -74.61
CA GLU A 51 2.65 18.20 -73.78
C GLU A 51 4.01 18.58 -73.17
N ASN A 52 4.27 18.12 -71.93
CA ASN A 52 5.48 18.38 -71.13
C ASN A 52 5.71 19.84 -70.69
N ILE A 53 4.77 20.41 -69.94
CA ILE A 53 5.10 21.51 -69.01
C ILE A 53 5.79 20.84 -67.80
N CYS A 54 7.11 21.01 -67.66
CA CYS A 54 7.94 20.35 -66.63
C CYS A 54 7.62 20.72 -65.16
N ALA A 55 6.40 21.16 -64.85
CA ALA A 55 6.01 21.60 -63.51
C ALA A 55 4.75 20.86 -63.03
N ASP A 56 4.86 20.27 -61.85
CA ASP A 56 3.75 19.70 -61.09
C ASP A 56 2.76 20.82 -60.71
N LYS A 57 1.55 20.79 -61.30
CA LYS A 57 0.49 21.80 -61.10
C LYS A 57 0.12 21.97 -59.62
N SER A 58 0.34 20.95 -58.78
CA SER A 58 -0.02 20.99 -57.35
C SER A 58 0.97 21.76 -56.47
N LYS A 59 2.21 21.97 -56.96
CA LYS A 59 3.31 22.55 -56.16
C LYS A 59 3.58 24.01 -56.44
N TYR A 60 3.12 24.52 -57.59
CA TYR A 60 3.45 25.87 -58.05
C TYR A 60 2.19 26.71 -58.22
N GLY A 61 2.21 27.91 -57.66
CA GLY A 61 1.15 28.89 -57.89
C GLY A 61 1.05 29.31 -59.36
N MET A 62 -0.12 29.82 -59.76
CA MET A 62 -0.42 30.21 -61.15
C MET A 62 0.61 31.15 -61.79
N ALA A 63 1.27 32.02 -61.01
CA ALA A 63 2.31 32.92 -61.52
C ALA A 63 3.56 32.16 -62.01
N ALA A 64 4.00 31.15 -61.25
CA ALA A 64 5.14 30.31 -61.61
C ALA A 64 4.82 29.43 -62.83
N LEU A 65 3.59 28.88 -62.89
CA LEU A 65 3.11 28.12 -64.03
C LEU A 65 3.13 28.97 -65.32
N ARG A 66 2.63 30.22 -65.27
CA ARG A 66 2.63 31.16 -66.40
C ARG A 66 4.03 31.45 -66.94
N LEU A 67 5.00 31.69 -66.05
CA LEU A 67 6.39 31.91 -66.44
C LEU A 67 7.00 30.67 -67.08
N LEU A 68 6.70 29.48 -66.56
CA LEU A 68 7.19 28.24 -67.11
C LEU A 68 6.69 28.02 -68.53
N THR A 69 5.40 28.23 -68.79
CA THR A 69 4.87 28.10 -70.16
C THR A 69 5.37 29.17 -71.10
N LEU A 70 5.64 30.39 -70.64
CA LEU A 70 6.31 31.38 -71.48
C LEU A 70 7.70 30.88 -71.92
N ALA A 71 8.48 30.35 -70.97
CA ALA A 71 9.79 29.78 -71.25
C ALA A 71 9.68 28.56 -72.17
N THR A 72 8.75 27.64 -71.90
CA THR A 72 8.51 26.45 -72.73
C THR A 72 8.04 26.83 -74.14
N ALA A 73 7.15 27.80 -74.29
CA ALA A 73 6.70 28.31 -75.59
C ALA A 73 7.85 28.95 -76.38
N ALA A 74 8.74 29.70 -75.72
CA ALA A 74 9.93 30.25 -76.36
C ALA A 74 10.89 29.15 -76.83
N VAL A 75 11.04 28.06 -76.07
CA VAL A 75 11.84 26.88 -76.47
C VAL A 75 11.18 26.10 -77.62
N TYR A 76 9.86 25.95 -77.62
CA TYR A 76 9.13 25.33 -78.74
C TYR A 76 9.31 26.11 -80.05
N GLN A 77 9.47 27.44 -79.99
CA GLN A 77 9.78 28.25 -81.17
C GLN A 77 11.16 27.94 -81.75
N THR A 78 12.18 27.69 -80.92
CA THR A 78 13.55 27.43 -81.37
C THR A 78 13.77 25.98 -81.84
N GLY A 79 13.03 25.01 -81.30
CA GLY A 79 13.19 23.58 -81.63
C GLY A 79 12.62 23.12 -82.99
N LYS A 80 11.66 23.84 -83.58
CA LYS A 80 11.04 23.53 -84.89
C LYS A 80 11.38 24.56 -85.98
N SER A 81 12.59 25.13 -85.93
CA SER A 81 13.03 26.20 -86.87
C SER A 81 13.49 25.72 -88.25
N ASN A 82 13.54 24.41 -88.52
CA ASN A 82 14.12 23.92 -89.79
C ASN A 82 13.12 23.46 -90.85
N GLN A 83 11.81 23.42 -90.62
CA GLN A 83 10.85 23.13 -91.70
C GLN A 83 9.53 23.93 -91.53
N SER A 84 9.18 24.66 -92.60
CA SER A 84 7.96 25.46 -92.83
C SER A 84 7.99 26.93 -92.35
N GLY A 85 8.15 27.83 -93.32
CA GLY A 85 8.21 29.29 -93.17
C GLY A 85 6.87 29.95 -92.85
N GLY A 86 6.37 29.75 -91.62
CA GLY A 86 5.27 30.52 -91.04
C GLY A 86 5.76 31.42 -89.91
N GLN A 87 5.36 32.70 -89.91
CA GLN A 87 5.64 33.63 -88.81
C GLN A 87 4.86 33.18 -87.57
N LYS A 88 5.56 32.90 -86.46
CA LYS A 88 4.96 32.51 -85.18
C LYS A 88 4.94 33.73 -84.25
N VAL A 89 3.76 34.16 -83.80
CA VAL A 89 3.58 35.30 -82.88
C VAL A 89 3.27 34.79 -81.47
N ASN A 90 4.06 35.20 -80.47
CA ASN A 90 3.79 34.92 -79.06
C ASN A 90 2.85 35.99 -78.47
N LEU A 91 1.62 35.61 -78.10
CA LEU A 91 0.63 36.50 -77.48
C LEU A 91 0.78 36.60 -75.96
N TYR A 92 1.68 35.81 -75.36
CA TYR A 92 2.01 35.84 -73.94
C TYR A 92 3.12 36.87 -73.69
N GLN A 93 2.76 38.14 -73.55
CA GLN A 93 3.72 39.23 -73.35
C GLN A 93 3.81 39.61 -71.86
N GLY A 94 5.03 39.86 -71.37
CA GLY A 94 5.33 40.14 -69.96
C GLY A 94 4.51 41.27 -69.32
N GLN A 95 4.04 42.20 -70.15
CA GLN A 95 3.20 43.34 -69.82
C GLN A 95 1.74 43.02 -69.44
N LEU A 96 1.28 41.76 -69.62
CA LEU A 96 -0.05 41.31 -69.20
C LEU A 96 -0.04 40.51 -67.88
N LEU A 97 1.10 40.41 -67.19
CA LEU A 97 1.16 39.75 -65.89
C LEU A 97 0.73 40.72 -64.78
N PRO A 98 -0.12 40.29 -63.82
CA PRO A 98 -0.46 41.12 -62.66
C PRO A 98 0.80 41.41 -61.85
N THR A 99 1.01 42.69 -61.53
CA THR A 99 2.17 43.17 -60.75
C THR A 99 2.18 42.52 -59.36
N PRO A 100 3.31 41.96 -58.89
CA PRO A 100 3.39 41.35 -57.58
C PRO A 100 3.22 42.42 -56.49
N GLU A 101 2.33 42.13 -55.53
CA GLU A 101 2.12 42.96 -54.34
C GLU A 101 3.35 42.79 -53.42
N VAL A 102 4.18 43.83 -53.36
CA VAL A 102 5.37 43.85 -52.51
C VAL A 102 4.94 44.10 -51.07
N LEU A 103 5.22 43.15 -50.16
CA LEU A 103 4.98 43.37 -48.74
C LEU A 103 5.85 44.55 -48.26
N PRO A 104 5.27 45.56 -47.60
CA PRO A 104 6.04 46.69 -47.11
C PRO A 104 7.03 46.24 -46.03
N ILE A 105 8.27 46.75 -46.09
CA ILE A 105 9.35 46.41 -45.15
C ILE A 105 8.92 46.59 -43.68
N ASN A 106 8.00 47.52 -43.42
CA ASN A 106 7.46 47.80 -42.11
C ASN A 106 6.68 46.61 -41.53
N THR A 107 5.88 45.89 -42.33
CA THR A 107 5.14 44.71 -41.84
C THR A 107 6.09 43.58 -41.47
N LEU A 108 7.20 43.43 -42.19
CA LEU A 108 8.24 42.45 -41.85
C LEU A 108 8.96 42.84 -40.55
N ALA A 109 9.25 44.13 -40.35
CA ALA A 109 9.85 44.62 -39.11
C ALA A 109 8.94 44.40 -37.89
N TYR A 110 7.64 44.71 -38.00
CA TYR A 110 6.68 44.44 -36.92
C TYR A 110 6.51 42.94 -36.65
N ALA A 111 6.49 42.10 -37.67
CA ALA A 111 6.44 40.64 -37.50
C ALA A 111 7.70 40.10 -36.79
N ALA A 112 8.88 40.61 -37.14
CA ALA A 112 10.14 40.23 -36.49
C ALA A 112 10.17 40.64 -35.01
N ILE A 113 9.78 41.89 -34.70
CA ILE A 113 9.69 42.38 -33.32
C ILE A 113 8.65 41.58 -32.54
N GLY A 114 7.47 41.32 -33.13
CA GLY A 114 6.43 40.49 -32.52
C GLY A 114 6.93 39.07 -32.20
N GLY A 115 7.69 38.46 -33.11
CA GLY A 115 8.30 37.14 -32.91
C GLY A 115 9.32 37.14 -31.76
N ILE A 116 10.16 38.18 -31.64
CA ILE A 116 11.12 38.31 -30.54
C ILE A 116 10.39 38.44 -29.20
N VAL A 117 9.38 39.30 -29.13
CA VAL A 117 8.58 39.50 -27.90
C VAL A 117 7.88 38.21 -27.49
N LEU A 118 7.29 37.49 -28.43
CA LEU A 118 6.63 36.21 -28.16
C LEU A 118 7.62 35.17 -27.61
N SER A 119 8.81 35.06 -28.21
CA SER A 119 9.88 34.18 -27.72
C SER A 119 10.32 34.54 -26.30
N PHE A 120 10.44 35.83 -25.97
CA PHE A 120 10.76 36.27 -24.61
C PHE A 120 9.68 35.89 -23.60
N ILE A 121 8.40 36.03 -23.97
CA ILE A 121 7.27 35.64 -23.11
C ILE A 121 7.28 34.12 -22.85
N LEU A 122 7.45 33.32 -23.91
CA LEU A 122 7.51 31.85 -23.79
C LEU A 122 8.70 31.41 -22.94
N TRP A 123 9.88 32.00 -23.14
CA TRP A 123 11.06 31.74 -22.34
C TRP A 123 10.84 32.08 -20.87
N PHE A 124 10.25 33.25 -20.58
CA PHE A 124 9.94 33.67 -19.22
C PHE A 124 8.92 32.73 -18.56
N MET A 125 7.86 32.31 -19.26
CA MET A 125 6.88 31.34 -18.74
C MET A 125 7.55 30.00 -18.41
N GLN A 126 8.43 29.50 -19.29
CA GLN A 126 9.11 28.23 -19.09
C GLN A 126 10.09 28.30 -17.90
N TRP A 127 10.84 29.39 -17.77
CA TRP A 127 11.72 29.63 -16.63
C TRP A 127 10.98 29.62 -15.29
N ASN A 128 9.84 30.30 -15.22
CA ASN A 128 9.00 30.32 -14.01
C ASN A 128 8.36 28.95 -13.72
N GLY A 129 7.95 28.21 -14.75
CA GLY A 129 7.41 26.86 -14.61
C GLY A 129 8.42 25.86 -14.06
N LEU A 130 9.64 25.86 -14.60
CA LEU A 130 10.74 24.98 -14.18
C LEU A 130 11.09 25.17 -12.69
N ASN A 131 11.15 26.42 -12.23
CA ASN A 131 11.45 26.72 -10.83
C ASN A 131 10.34 26.22 -9.89
N LYS A 132 9.06 26.35 -10.27
CA LYS A 132 7.94 25.82 -9.48
C LYS A 132 7.95 24.30 -9.40
N VAL A 133 8.25 23.61 -10.51
CA VAL A 133 8.35 22.15 -10.52
C VAL A 133 9.50 21.68 -9.64
N LYS A 134 10.66 22.36 -9.69
CA LYS A 134 11.82 22.03 -8.86
C LYS A 134 11.53 22.23 -7.37
N THR A 135 10.87 23.33 -6.99
CA THR A 135 10.50 23.56 -5.58
C THR A 135 9.44 22.59 -5.08
N LEU A 136 8.47 22.22 -5.92
CA LEU A 136 7.47 21.18 -5.61
C LEU A 136 8.14 19.80 -5.44
N ALA A 137 9.03 19.41 -6.34
CA ALA A 137 9.77 18.16 -6.22
C ALA A 137 10.61 18.12 -4.94
N GLN A 138 11.29 19.23 -4.62
CA GLN A 138 12.13 19.32 -3.42
C GLN A 138 11.31 19.33 -2.12
N THR A 139 10.15 19.99 -2.11
CA THR A 139 9.23 19.93 -0.97
C THR A 139 8.64 18.54 -0.79
N GLN A 140 8.29 17.85 -1.87
CA GLN A 140 7.79 16.47 -1.81
C GLN A 140 8.87 15.50 -1.31
N GLN A 141 10.12 15.66 -1.77
CA GLN A 141 11.25 14.86 -1.28
C GLN A 141 11.51 15.10 0.22
N ASN A 142 11.45 16.36 0.67
CA ASN A 142 11.58 16.69 2.09
C ASN A 142 10.44 16.10 2.94
N GLN A 143 9.20 16.08 2.42
CA GLN A 143 8.07 15.44 3.09
C GLN A 143 8.26 13.92 3.18
N GLN A 144 8.71 13.27 2.11
CA GLN A 144 9.02 11.84 2.13
C GLN A 144 10.12 11.51 3.15
N GLN A 145 11.20 12.29 3.20
CA GLN A 145 12.26 12.10 4.18
C GLN A 145 11.75 12.27 5.61
N LYS A 146 10.90 13.28 5.86
CA LYS A 146 10.25 13.45 7.16
C LYS A 146 9.39 12.23 7.52
N MET A 147 8.58 11.74 6.58
CA MET A 147 7.72 10.58 6.81
C MET A 147 8.53 9.32 7.09
N LEU A 148 9.62 9.08 6.34
CA LEU A 148 10.55 7.97 6.59
C LEU A 148 11.22 8.09 7.96
N SER A 149 11.62 9.30 8.37
CA SER A 149 12.19 9.54 9.69
C SER A 149 11.20 9.33 10.83
N GLN A 150 9.90 9.62 10.59
CA GLN A 150 8.84 9.36 11.55
C GLN A 150 8.55 7.87 11.64
N LEU A 151 8.54 7.17 10.49
CA LEU A 151 8.35 5.73 10.42
C LEU A 151 9.49 5.00 11.13
N SER A 152 10.75 5.41 10.93
CA SER A 152 11.89 4.81 11.63
C SER A 152 11.86 5.04 13.14
N LYS A 153 11.45 6.24 13.58
CA LYS A 153 11.20 6.52 15.00
C LYS A 153 10.10 5.62 15.55
N LEU A 154 8.97 5.52 14.85
CA LEU A 154 7.86 4.67 15.28
C LEU A 154 8.28 3.20 15.34
N GLN A 155 9.04 2.73 14.36
CA GLN A 155 9.56 1.37 14.29
C GLN A 155 10.60 1.08 15.39
N ALA A 156 11.35 2.09 15.84
CA ALA A 156 12.21 1.99 17.02
C ALA A 156 11.42 2.00 18.34
N LEU A 157 10.21 2.56 18.36
CA LEU A 157 9.29 2.49 19.51
C LEU A 157 8.48 1.19 19.55
N ILE A 158 8.34 0.49 18.42
CA ILE A 158 7.75 -0.85 18.39
C ILE A 158 8.70 -1.77 19.17
N PRO A 159 8.24 -2.41 20.25
CA PRO A 159 9.05 -3.39 20.96
C PRO A 159 9.52 -4.43 19.94
N THR A 160 10.83 -4.54 19.75
CA THR A 160 11.37 -5.63 18.93
C THR A 160 10.87 -6.96 19.49
N ALA A 161 10.78 -8.00 18.66
CA ALA A 161 10.36 -9.34 19.10
C ALA A 161 11.12 -9.81 20.38
N ASP A 162 12.34 -9.32 20.59
CA ASP A 162 13.14 -9.54 21.80
C ASP A 162 12.59 -8.90 23.09
N VAL A 163 11.89 -7.77 23.00
CA VAL A 163 11.26 -7.10 24.15
C VAL A 163 9.97 -7.84 24.51
N GLU A 164 9.20 -8.27 23.53
CA GLU A 164 7.99 -9.09 23.74
C GLU A 164 8.36 -10.48 24.27
N ALA A 165 9.43 -11.09 23.77
CA ALA A 165 10.00 -12.33 24.30
C ALA A 165 10.51 -12.16 25.75
N ARG A 166 11.13 -11.03 26.10
CA ARG A 166 11.56 -10.74 27.48
C ARG A 166 10.38 -10.51 28.42
N ALA A 167 9.34 -9.81 27.96
CA ALA A 167 8.13 -9.57 28.74
C ALA A 167 7.39 -10.88 29.03
N THR A 168 7.21 -11.73 28.01
CA THR A 168 6.58 -13.05 28.15
C THR A 168 7.40 -13.99 29.05
N ALA A 169 8.73 -14.03 28.91
CA ALA A 169 9.60 -14.80 29.80
C ALA A 169 9.51 -14.32 31.26
N SER A 170 9.39 -13.00 31.47
CA SER A 170 9.23 -12.42 32.81
C SER A 170 7.89 -12.79 33.43
N ILE A 171 6.80 -12.73 32.65
CA ILE A 171 5.46 -13.16 33.07
C ILE A 171 5.47 -14.64 33.44
N GLN A 172 6.08 -15.49 32.63
CA GLN A 172 6.12 -16.93 32.89
C GLN A 172 6.95 -17.25 34.15
N LYS A 173 8.05 -16.54 34.37
CA LYS A 173 8.84 -16.65 35.61
C LYS A 173 8.02 -16.23 36.84
N LEU A 174 7.28 -15.13 36.75
CA LEU A 174 6.40 -14.64 37.83
C LEU A 174 5.26 -15.62 38.12
N GLN A 175 4.66 -16.22 37.08
CA GLN A 175 3.64 -17.26 37.24
C GLN A 175 4.19 -18.50 37.93
N ASN A 176 5.37 -18.98 37.53
CA ASN A 176 6.02 -20.12 38.18
C ASN A 176 6.34 -19.82 39.66
N GLN A 177 6.80 -18.62 39.97
CA GLN A 177 7.04 -18.19 41.35
C GLN A 177 5.75 -18.12 42.17
N LEU A 178 4.64 -17.65 41.59
CA LEU A 178 3.33 -17.65 42.24
C LEU A 178 2.86 -19.07 42.53
N GLN A 179 2.97 -19.98 41.56
CA GLN A 179 2.57 -21.38 41.73
C GLN A 179 3.38 -22.07 42.84
N GLN A 180 4.70 -21.87 42.87
CA GLN A 180 5.55 -22.41 43.93
C GLN A 180 5.16 -21.86 45.32
N ARG A 181 4.87 -20.56 45.42
CA ARG A 181 4.43 -19.96 46.69
C ARG A 181 3.07 -20.50 47.13
N GLN A 182 2.15 -20.72 46.20
CA GLN A 182 0.84 -21.31 46.50
C GLN A 182 0.99 -22.75 46.99
N GLN A 183 1.80 -23.58 46.32
CA GLN A 183 2.09 -24.94 46.76
C GLN A 183 2.72 -24.98 48.15
N THR A 184 3.69 -24.11 48.42
CA THR A 184 4.29 -24.00 49.76
C THR A 184 3.25 -23.55 50.79
N SER A 185 2.36 -22.63 50.45
CA SER A 185 1.29 -22.19 51.36
C SER A 185 0.30 -23.31 51.67
N GLU A 186 -0.08 -24.13 50.68
CA GLU A 186 -0.93 -25.29 50.85
C GLU A 186 -0.28 -26.34 51.75
N LEU A 187 1.01 -26.62 51.54
CA LEU A 187 1.78 -27.54 52.38
C LEU A 187 1.81 -27.07 53.85
N ILE A 188 2.03 -25.76 54.08
CA ILE A 188 2.01 -25.16 55.42
C ILE A 188 0.61 -25.27 56.05
N LYS A 189 -0.46 -25.06 55.27
CA LYS A 189 -1.84 -25.22 55.75
C LYS A 189 -2.12 -26.65 56.18
N GLN A 190 -1.75 -27.63 55.36
CA GLN A 190 -1.91 -29.06 55.69
C GLN A 190 -1.13 -29.44 56.95
N LEU A 191 0.09 -28.93 57.12
CA LEU A 191 0.90 -29.17 58.31
C LEU A 191 0.25 -28.56 59.57
N ASN A 192 -0.26 -27.33 59.47
CA ASN A 192 -0.96 -26.65 60.57
C ASN A 192 -2.30 -27.31 60.93
N GLU A 193 -3.04 -27.82 59.95
CA GLU A 193 -4.28 -28.55 60.22
C GLU A 193 -4.01 -29.90 60.90
N THR A 194 -2.92 -30.57 60.52
CA THR A 194 -2.53 -31.86 61.10
C THR A 194 -2.00 -31.70 62.54
N GLN A 195 -1.32 -30.60 62.88
CA GLN A 195 -0.65 -30.45 64.18
C GLN A 195 -1.33 -29.45 65.15
N GLY A 196 -2.07 -28.45 64.66
CA GLY A 196 -2.51 -27.33 65.51
C GLY A 196 -3.95 -27.42 66.02
N LYS A 197 -4.87 -28.06 65.29
CA LYS A 197 -6.31 -28.04 65.62
C LYS A 197 -6.80 -29.25 66.43
N GLY A 198 -6.10 -30.38 66.42
CA GLY A 198 -6.53 -31.60 67.10
C GLY A 198 -6.34 -31.59 68.62
N PHE A 199 -5.22 -31.07 69.12
CA PHE A 199 -4.87 -31.21 70.54
C PHE A 199 -5.79 -30.42 71.48
N SER A 200 -6.07 -29.15 71.19
CA SER A 200 -6.92 -28.31 72.04
C SER A 200 -8.36 -28.83 72.13
N ALA A 201 -8.88 -29.42 71.06
CA ALA A 201 -10.20 -30.03 71.04
C ALA A 201 -10.27 -31.29 71.91
N ILE A 202 -9.24 -32.16 71.83
CA ILE A 202 -9.12 -33.36 72.68
C ILE A 202 -8.97 -32.98 74.16
N PHE A 203 -8.14 -31.98 74.49
CA PHE A 203 -8.01 -31.50 75.87
C PHE A 203 -9.31 -30.91 76.43
N LYS A 204 -10.09 -30.22 75.59
CA LYS A 204 -11.39 -29.69 75.98
C LYS A 204 -12.37 -30.81 76.32
N ASP A 205 -12.38 -31.90 75.56
CA ASP A 205 -13.25 -33.05 75.82
C ASP A 205 -12.80 -33.83 77.08
N LEU A 206 -11.49 -34.02 77.28
CA LEU A 206 -10.94 -34.59 78.51
C LEU A 206 -11.31 -33.78 79.76
N SER A 207 -11.34 -32.44 79.66
CA SER A 207 -11.66 -31.56 80.78
C SER A 207 -13.15 -31.59 81.19
N GLN A 208 -14.04 -32.04 80.30
CA GLN A 208 -15.47 -32.13 80.56
C GLN A 208 -15.84 -33.37 81.38
N VAL A 209 -14.97 -34.39 81.38
CA VAL A 209 -15.15 -35.60 82.19
C VAL A 209 -14.77 -35.30 83.63
N LYS A 210 -15.76 -34.83 84.40
CA LYS A 210 -15.62 -34.58 85.83
C LYS A 210 -15.91 -35.86 86.61
N ASN A 211 -14.89 -36.47 87.20
CA ASN A 211 -15.05 -37.56 88.16
C ASN A 211 -14.30 -37.21 89.45
N LYS A 212 -14.95 -37.37 90.61
CA LYS A 212 -14.34 -37.06 91.92
C LYS A 212 -13.37 -38.13 92.38
N ASP A 213 -13.50 -39.34 91.84
CA ASP A 213 -12.78 -40.53 92.28
C ASP A 213 -11.63 -40.92 91.33
N LEU A 214 -11.27 -40.01 90.42
CA LEU A 214 -10.25 -40.22 89.39
C LEU A 214 -9.56 -38.89 89.04
N TRP A 215 -8.24 -38.93 88.84
CA TRP A 215 -7.48 -37.80 88.30
C TRP A 215 -6.39 -38.27 87.34
N LEU A 216 -6.14 -37.47 86.31
CA LEU A 216 -5.10 -37.73 85.31
C LEU A 216 -3.77 -37.12 85.77
N THR A 217 -2.67 -37.85 85.56
CA THR A 217 -1.30 -37.41 85.85
C THR A 217 -0.45 -37.26 84.61
N ARG A 218 -0.71 -38.05 83.56
CA ARG A 218 -0.01 -37.92 82.28
C ARG A 218 -0.98 -38.14 81.13
N ILE A 219 -0.85 -37.30 80.11
CA ILE A 219 -1.62 -37.37 78.87
C ILE A 219 -0.60 -37.33 77.74
N PHE A 220 -0.62 -38.35 76.88
CA PHE A 220 0.25 -38.42 75.70
C PHE A 220 -0.62 -38.61 74.46
N ILE A 221 -0.43 -37.75 73.45
CA ILE A 221 -1.22 -37.75 72.21
C ILE A 221 -0.27 -37.78 71.03
N LYS A 222 -0.44 -38.75 70.12
CA LYS A 222 0.37 -38.88 68.89
C LYS A 222 -0.51 -39.40 67.75
N ASN A 223 -0.62 -38.66 66.65
CA ASN A 223 -1.33 -39.08 65.42
C ASN A 223 -2.70 -39.75 65.68
N HIS A 224 -3.57 -39.12 66.48
CA HIS A 224 -4.89 -39.62 66.93
C HIS A 224 -4.91 -40.73 67.99
N ASN A 225 -3.75 -41.27 68.39
CA ASN A 225 -3.66 -42.15 69.55
C ASN A 225 -3.52 -41.32 70.84
N ILE A 226 -4.31 -41.68 71.84
CA ILE A 226 -4.31 -41.11 73.19
C ILE A 226 -3.87 -42.19 74.19
N ASN A 227 -2.88 -41.88 75.02
CA ASN A 227 -2.48 -42.66 76.17
C ASN A 227 -2.69 -41.83 77.43
N LEU A 228 -3.42 -42.39 78.40
CA LEU A 228 -3.77 -41.73 79.65
C LEU A 228 -3.19 -42.49 80.82
N GLU A 229 -2.54 -41.77 81.73
CA GLU A 229 -2.09 -42.28 83.02
C GLU A 229 -2.75 -41.45 84.11
N GLY A 230 -3.24 -42.12 85.14
CA GLY A 230 -3.89 -41.46 86.25
C GLY A 230 -3.97 -42.32 87.48
N LYS A 231 -4.69 -41.81 88.47
CA LYS A 231 -4.97 -42.51 89.70
C LYS A 231 -6.47 -42.53 89.96
N THR A 232 -6.93 -43.58 90.62
CA THR A 232 -8.35 -43.76 90.93
C THR A 232 -8.54 -44.39 92.31
N LEU A 233 -9.64 -44.04 92.97
CA LEU A 233 -10.09 -44.66 94.21
C LEU A 233 -10.87 -45.97 93.95
N GLU A 234 -11.51 -46.08 92.78
CA GLU A 234 -12.37 -47.21 92.44
C GLU A 234 -12.17 -47.65 90.97
N SER A 235 -11.93 -48.94 90.74
CA SER A 235 -11.70 -49.46 89.38
C SER A 235 -12.88 -49.23 88.43
N SER A 236 -14.11 -49.17 88.95
CA SER A 236 -15.34 -48.88 88.17
C SER A 236 -15.34 -47.46 87.58
N SER A 237 -14.67 -46.51 88.24
CA SER A 237 -14.58 -45.12 87.80
C SER A 237 -13.76 -44.96 86.51
N VAL A 238 -12.79 -45.86 86.28
CA VAL A 238 -12.00 -45.89 85.04
C VAL A 238 -12.87 -46.32 83.86
N ALA A 239 -13.67 -47.37 84.02
CA ALA A 239 -14.58 -47.85 82.98
C ALA A 239 -15.63 -46.78 82.62
N ASN A 240 -16.21 -46.10 83.62
CA ASN A 240 -17.16 -45.01 83.41
C ASN A 240 -16.54 -43.82 82.67
N MET A 241 -15.29 -43.47 82.96
CA MET A 241 -14.56 -42.43 82.25
C MET A 241 -14.40 -42.79 80.76
N VAL A 242 -14.02 -44.02 80.44
CA VAL A 242 -13.87 -44.49 79.05
C VAL A 242 -15.18 -44.37 78.27
N ILE A 243 -16.30 -44.79 78.89
CA ILE A 243 -17.63 -44.69 78.28
C ILE A 243 -18.04 -43.23 78.04
N GLN A 244 -17.68 -42.31 78.95
CA GLN A 244 -17.97 -40.89 78.76
C GLN A 244 -17.10 -40.27 77.66
N LEU A 245 -15.83 -40.64 77.58
CA LEU A 245 -14.92 -40.17 76.54
C LEU A 245 -15.38 -40.59 75.14
N GLN A 246 -15.98 -41.77 75.00
CA GLN A 246 -16.53 -42.23 73.71
C GLN A 246 -17.72 -41.40 73.21
N LYS A 247 -18.35 -40.58 74.06
CA LYS A 247 -19.51 -39.76 73.67
C LYS A 247 -19.13 -38.39 73.11
N PHE A 248 -17.88 -37.96 73.28
CA PHE A 248 -17.44 -36.65 72.82
C PHE A 248 -16.90 -36.70 71.39
N PRO A 249 -17.10 -35.64 70.59
CA PRO A 249 -16.81 -35.64 69.16
C PRO A 249 -15.32 -35.82 68.83
N ASN A 250 -14.38 -35.40 69.70
CA ASN A 250 -12.95 -35.51 69.41
C ASN A 250 -12.28 -36.72 70.08
N THR A 251 -12.99 -37.45 70.95
CA THR A 251 -12.49 -38.67 71.61
C THR A 251 -13.33 -39.92 71.33
N GLY A 252 -14.42 -39.77 70.57
CA GLY A 252 -15.35 -40.85 70.22
C GLY A 252 -14.74 -41.96 69.36
N ASP A 253 -13.86 -41.59 68.42
CA ASP A 253 -13.21 -42.55 67.52
C ASP A 253 -11.99 -43.25 68.16
N VAL A 254 -11.62 -42.87 69.38
CA VAL A 254 -10.46 -43.43 70.08
C VAL A 254 -10.86 -44.72 70.79
N LYS A 255 -10.37 -45.85 70.28
CA LYS A 255 -10.56 -47.16 70.89
C LYS A 255 -9.40 -47.49 71.82
N PHE A 256 -9.68 -47.59 73.11
CA PHE A 256 -8.70 -48.06 74.09
C PHE A 256 -8.59 -49.58 74.01
N LYS A 257 -7.40 -50.07 73.65
CA LYS A 257 -7.12 -51.50 73.45
C LYS A 257 -6.68 -52.18 74.74
N GLU A 258 -6.00 -51.45 75.62
CA GLU A 258 -5.41 -52.00 76.83
C GLU A 258 -5.65 -51.10 78.04
N VAL A 259 -6.05 -51.72 79.15
CA VAL A 259 -6.27 -51.09 80.45
C VAL A 259 -5.49 -51.88 81.48
N ASN A 260 -4.52 -51.24 82.13
CA ASN A 260 -3.78 -51.82 83.24
C ASN A 260 -4.08 -51.01 84.51
N ILE A 261 -4.40 -51.68 85.62
CA ILE A 261 -4.67 -51.06 86.91
C ILE A 261 -3.77 -51.72 87.96
N GLU A 262 -2.85 -50.94 88.52
CA GLU A 262 -1.86 -51.41 89.47
C GLU A 262 -2.09 -50.77 90.84
N ARG A 263 -2.04 -51.60 91.89
CA ARG A 263 -2.11 -51.14 93.28
C ARG A 263 -0.81 -51.48 94.00
N LYS A 264 -0.03 -50.47 94.39
CA LYS A 264 1.31 -50.63 95.00
C LYS A 264 1.30 -51.41 96.32
N LYS A 265 0.25 -51.31 97.14
CA LYS A 265 0.09 -52.04 98.40
C LYS A 265 -1.38 -52.37 98.68
N VAL A 266 -1.69 -53.50 99.30
CA VAL A 266 -3.06 -53.93 99.62
C VAL A 266 -3.82 -52.93 100.52
N GLN A 267 -3.10 -52.11 101.32
CA GLN A 267 -3.67 -51.07 102.17
C GLN A 267 -3.83 -49.69 101.50
N ASP A 268 -3.34 -49.50 100.27
CA ASP A 268 -3.51 -48.23 99.56
C ASP A 268 -4.93 -48.10 99.00
N LYS A 269 -5.61 -47.02 99.36
CA LYS A 269 -6.94 -46.68 98.84
C LYS A 269 -6.91 -46.18 97.38
N VAL A 270 -5.72 -45.98 96.81
CA VAL A 270 -5.53 -45.41 95.48
C VAL A 270 -4.81 -46.42 94.58
N ALA A 271 -5.35 -46.68 93.40
CA ALA A 271 -4.70 -47.45 92.34
C ALA A 271 -4.22 -46.51 91.22
N THR A 272 -3.11 -46.85 90.57
CA THR A 272 -2.67 -46.20 89.33
C THR A 272 -3.26 -46.94 88.16
N PHE A 273 -3.76 -46.23 87.15
CA PHE A 273 -4.24 -46.83 85.92
C PHE A 273 -3.47 -46.30 84.71
N TYR A 274 -3.34 -47.16 83.71
CA TYR A 274 -2.77 -46.89 82.42
C TYR A 274 -3.77 -47.31 81.34
N LEU A 275 -4.02 -46.42 80.40
CA LEU A 275 -4.98 -46.62 79.34
C LEU A 275 -4.33 -46.31 78.00
N TYR A 276 -4.28 -47.29 77.10
CA TYR A 276 -3.59 -47.18 75.83
C TYR A 276 -4.56 -47.39 74.66
N SER A 277 -4.56 -46.46 73.71
CA SER A 277 -5.29 -46.59 72.44
C SER A 277 -4.52 -47.36 71.38
N ASP A 278 -3.20 -47.50 71.56
CA ASP A 278 -2.36 -48.34 70.72
C ASP A 278 -1.39 -49.18 71.55
N ALA A 279 -1.36 -50.48 71.26
CA ALA A 279 -0.73 -51.50 72.10
C ALA A 279 0.80 -51.53 71.98
N GLU A 280 1.39 -50.87 70.98
CA GLU A 280 2.85 -50.85 70.78
C GLU A 280 3.62 -50.02 71.82
N ALA A 281 2.94 -49.25 72.67
CA ALA A 281 3.60 -48.40 73.67
C ALA A 281 4.04 -49.13 74.96
N VAL A 282 3.66 -50.40 75.14
CA VAL A 282 3.93 -51.15 76.40
C VAL A 282 5.33 -51.77 76.44
N SER A 283 6.06 -51.83 75.32
CA SER A 283 7.35 -52.55 75.25
C SER A 283 8.61 -51.74 75.60
N ASN A 284 8.56 -50.42 75.76
CA ASN A 284 9.75 -49.58 76.00
C ASN A 284 9.72 -48.88 77.37
N GLY A 285 9.45 -49.64 78.43
CA GLY A 285 9.36 -49.10 79.77
C GLY A 285 9.48 -50.14 80.89
N ILE A 286 10.55 -50.95 80.85
CA ILE A 286 11.23 -51.45 82.05
C ILE A 286 12.72 -51.20 81.85
#